data_AF-A0A4R1NK44-F1
#
_entry.id   AF-A0A4R1NK44-F1
#
_cell.length_a   1.000
_cell.length_b   1.000
_cell.length_c   1.000
_cell.angle_alpha   90.00
_cell.angle_beta   90.00
_cell.angle_gamma   90.00
#
_symmetry.space_group_name_H-M   'P 1'
#
loop_
_entity.id
_entity.type
_entity.pdbx_description
1 polymer ?
#
loop_
_entity_poly.entity_id
_entity_poly.type
_entity_poly.pdbx_seq_one_letter_code
_entity_poly.pdbx_strand_id
1 'polypeptide(L)'
;MDTTIEEILARGLSPQDCSKALNDLGKRFSEQNDIDSAIACWEKSMECYGKPGFAQAQLMKVYNQKQRESARSGDSQGIEAYAQKIDGLMQKSKDAIRYGY
;
A
#
# COMPACT_ATOMS: atom_id res chain seq x y z
N MET A 1 -7.57 22.13 -3.45
CA MET A 1 -6.22 21.57 -3.58
C MET A 1 -6.32 20.12 -3.16
N ASP A 2 -6.17 19.19 -4.09
CA ASP A 2 -6.12 17.77 -3.75
C ASP A 2 -4.77 17.50 -3.09
N THR A 3 -4.83 17.10 -1.82
CA THR A 3 -3.64 16.78 -1.03
C THR A 3 -2.84 15.66 -1.72
N THR A 4 -1.58 15.91 -1.98
CA THR A 4 -0.64 14.95 -2.58
C THR A 4 0.09 14.13 -1.51
N ILE A 5 0.73 13.05 -1.94
CA ILE A 5 1.63 12.27 -1.09
C ILE A 5 2.79 13.15 -0.60
N GLU A 6 3.41 13.96 -1.46
CA GLU A 6 4.54 14.81 -1.05
C GLU A 6 4.14 15.83 0.01
N GLU A 7 2.96 16.44 -0.12
CA GLU A 7 2.45 17.39 0.87
C GLU A 7 2.20 16.72 2.22
N ILE A 8 1.74 15.47 2.26
CA ILE A 8 1.55 14.75 3.53
C ILE A 8 2.90 14.46 4.18
N LEU A 9 3.88 13.99 3.39
CA LEU A 9 5.22 13.68 3.88
C LEU A 9 5.95 14.94 4.37
N ALA A 10 5.73 16.10 3.73
CA ALA A 10 6.35 17.37 4.11
C ALA A 10 5.79 18.00 5.40
N ARG A 11 4.64 17.53 5.91
CA ARG A 11 3.99 18.11 7.10
C ARG A 11 4.68 17.77 8.43
N GLY A 12 5.68 16.90 8.44
CA GLY A 12 6.37 16.50 9.67
C GLY A 12 5.46 15.81 10.69
N LEU A 13 4.46 15.07 10.21
CA LEU A 13 3.52 14.32 11.03
C LEU A 13 4.24 13.19 11.79
N SER A 14 3.65 12.76 12.91
CA SER A 14 4.09 11.51 13.55
C SER A 14 3.95 10.33 12.57
N PRO A 15 4.75 9.25 12.70
CA PRO A 15 4.62 8.05 11.87
C PRO A 15 3.17 7.55 11.71
N GLN A 16 2.42 7.53 12.81
CA GLN A 16 1.03 7.08 12.85
C GLN A 16 0.08 8.06 12.15
N ASP A 17 0.26 9.37 12.35
CA ASP A 17 -0.58 10.38 11.70
C ASP A 17 -0.27 10.51 10.20
N CYS A 18 1.00 10.38 9.81
CA CYS A 18 1.41 10.27 8.41
C CYS A 18 0.71 9.10 7.73
N SER A 19 0.80 7.90 8.35
CA SER A 19 0.14 6.69 7.83
C SER A 19 -1.38 6.88 7.71
N LYS A 20 -2.02 7.48 8.71
CA LYS A 20 -3.46 7.74 8.67
C LYS A 20 -3.83 8.69 7.52
N ALA A 21 -3.12 9.81 7.36
CA ALA A 21 -3.38 10.75 6.29
C ALA A 21 -3.19 10.12 4.89
N LEU A 22 -2.15 9.30 4.71
CA LEU A 22 -1.93 8.55 3.48
C LEU A 22 -3.01 7.48 3.25
N ASN A 23 -3.51 6.82 4.29
CA ASN A 23 -4.62 5.87 4.18
C ASN A 23 -5.90 6.54 3.68
N ASP A 24 -6.22 7.70 4.25
CA ASP A 24 -7.40 8.49 3.87
C ASP A 24 -7.28 9.00 2.42
N LEU A 25 -6.09 9.43 2.00
CA LEU A 25 -5.82 9.81 0.62
C LEU A 25 -5.97 8.62 -0.34
N GLY A 26 -5.38 7.47 -0.01
CA GLY A 26 -5.49 6.25 -0.81
C GLY A 26 -6.94 5.75 -0.93
N LYS A 27 -7.75 5.90 0.13
CA LYS A 27 -9.19 5.61 0.08
C LYS A 27 -9.92 6.50 -0.94
N ARG A 28 -9.64 7.81 -0.94
CA ARG A 28 -10.23 8.76 -1.91
C ARG A 28 -9.85 8.41 -3.35
N PHE A 29 -8.59 8.06 -3.61
CA PHE A 29 -8.18 7.61 -4.95
C PHE A 29 -8.87 6.30 -5.36
N SER A 30 -8.97 5.34 -4.44
CA SER A 30 -9.68 4.09 -4.71
C SER A 30 -11.17 4.31 -5.01
N GLU A 31 -11.83 5.26 -4.33
CA GLU A 31 -13.22 5.64 -4.60
C GLU A 31 -13.40 6.28 -5.99
N GLN A 32 -12.35 6.93 -6.51
CA GLN A 32 -12.30 7.50 -7.86
C GLN A 32 -11.85 6.48 -8.92
N ASN A 33 -11.70 5.20 -8.53
CA ASN A 33 -11.19 4.12 -9.37
C ASN A 33 -9.74 4.34 -9.86
N ASP A 34 -9.01 5.27 -9.25
CA ASP A 34 -7.57 5.45 -9.46
C ASP A 34 -6.81 4.54 -8.50
N ILE A 35 -6.75 3.26 -8.87
CA ILE A 35 -6.14 2.22 -8.04
C ILE A 35 -4.63 2.38 -7.95
N ASP A 36 -3.98 2.93 -8.97
CA ASP A 36 -2.53 3.09 -8.99
C ASP A 36 -2.08 4.19 -8.00
N SER A 37 -2.79 5.33 -7.96
CA SER A 37 -2.56 6.36 -6.93
C SER A 37 -2.91 5.86 -5.53
N ALA A 38 -3.96 5.03 -5.39
CA ALA A 38 -4.32 4.42 -4.11
C ALA A 38 -3.22 3.49 -3.58
N ILE A 39 -2.63 2.66 -4.45
CA ILE A 39 -1.49 1.79 -4.12
C ILE A 39 -0.31 2.61 -3.64
N ALA A 40 0.06 3.68 -4.37
CA ALA A 40 1.18 4.53 -3.99
C ALA A 40 0.98 5.12 -2.58
N CYS A 41 -0.24 5.57 -2.27
CA CYS A 41 -0.57 6.08 -0.94
C CYS A 41 -0.41 5.02 0.16
N TRP A 42 -0.92 3.80 -0.06
CA TRP A 42 -0.83 2.73 0.93
C TRP A 42 0.60 2.17 1.07
N GLU A 43 1.39 2.14 0.00
CA GLU A 43 2.83 1.81 0.07
C GLU A 43 3.55 2.84 0.94
N LYS A 44 3.33 4.14 0.71
CA LYS A 44 3.91 5.20 1.55
C LYS A 44 3.42 5.16 2.99
N SER A 45 2.16 4.79 3.21
CA SER A 45 1.61 4.62 4.56
C SER A 45 2.34 3.53 5.35
N MET A 46 2.63 2.40 4.69
CA MET A 46 3.44 1.32 5.26
C MET A 46 4.89 1.73 5.51
N GLU A 47 5.47 2.60 4.68
CA GLU A 47 6.81 3.16 4.92
C GLU A 47 6.82 4.13 6.12
N CYS A 48 5.75 4.91 6.31
CA CYS A 48 5.65 5.86 7.41
C CYS A 48 5.52 5.17 8.78
N TYR A 49 4.65 4.16 8.93
CA TYR A 49 4.37 3.55 10.24
C TYR A 49 4.92 2.14 10.41
N GLY A 50 5.17 1.39 9.33
CA GLY A 50 5.75 0.03 9.39
C GLY A 50 4.85 -1.07 9.97
N LYS A 51 3.77 -0.72 10.66
CA LYS A 51 2.88 -1.71 11.29
C LYS A 51 1.82 -2.27 10.36
N PRO A 52 1.45 -3.55 10.53
CA PRO A 52 0.25 -4.13 9.97
C PRO A 52 -1.01 -3.33 10.32
N GLY A 53 -1.91 -3.20 9.35
CA GLY A 53 -3.15 -2.46 9.53
C GLY A 53 -3.91 -2.25 8.23
N PHE A 54 -4.61 -1.12 8.14
CA PHE A 54 -5.46 -0.78 7.00
C PHE A 54 -4.70 -0.82 5.66
N ALA A 55 -3.55 -0.14 5.57
CA ALA A 55 -2.74 -0.07 4.36
C ALA A 55 -2.34 -1.47 3.84
N GLN A 56 -1.83 -2.33 4.74
CA GLN A 56 -1.48 -3.70 4.40
C GLN A 56 -2.69 -4.50 3.87
N ALA A 57 -3.85 -4.39 4.51
CA ALA A 57 -5.04 -5.11 4.07
C ALA A 57 -5.48 -4.67 2.66
N GLN A 58 -5.43 -3.37 2.38
CA GLN A 58 -5.74 -2.84 1.05
C GLN A 58 -4.72 -3.29 0.00
N LEU A 59 -3.42 -3.20 0.32
CA LEU A 59 -2.34 -3.64 -0.57
C LEU A 59 -2.43 -5.14 -0.89
N MET A 60 -2.72 -5.99 0.11
CA MET A 60 -2.96 -7.41 -0.12
C MET A 60 -4.11 -7.63 -1.10
N LYS A 61 -5.23 -6.95 -0.92
CA LYS A 61 -6.40 -7.07 -1.80
C LYS A 61 -6.06 -6.69 -3.24
N VAL A 62 -5.46 -5.52 -3.46
CA VAL A 62 -5.19 -5.01 -4.81
C VAL A 62 -4.07 -5.77 -5.51
N TYR A 63 -3.03 -6.22 -4.80
CA TYR A 63 -1.99 -7.05 -5.41
C TYR A 63 -2.49 -8.43 -5.82
N ASN A 64 -3.32 -9.07 -4.99
CA ASN A 64 -3.97 -10.33 -5.39
C ASN A 64 -4.86 -10.13 -6.61
N GLN A 65 -5.58 -9.02 -6.69
CA GLN A 65 -6.40 -8.70 -7.85
C GLN A 65 -5.55 -8.51 -9.11
N LYS A 66 -4.52 -7.64 -9.06
CA LYS A 66 -3.65 -7.37 -10.20
C LYS A 66 -2.88 -8.63 -10.65
N GLN A 67 -2.45 -9.48 -9.72
CA GLN A 67 -1.84 -10.77 -10.05
C GLN A 67 -2.80 -11.68 -10.86
N ARG A 68 -4.07 -11.74 -10.46
CA ARG A 68 -5.11 -12.51 -11.18
C ARG A 68 -5.40 -11.92 -12.56
N GLU A 69 -5.38 -10.59 -12.69
CA GLU A 69 -5.55 -9.89 -13.96
C GLU A 69 -4.36 -10.16 -14.91
N SER A 70 -3.13 -10.14 -14.40
CA SER A 70 -1.93 -10.54 -15.15
C SER A 70 -2.00 -12.01 -15.58
N ALA A 71 -2.44 -12.92 -14.69
CA ALA A 71 -2.66 -14.32 -15.05
C ALA A 71 -3.71 -14.51 -16.16
N ARG A 72 -4.79 -13.74 -16.15
CA ARG A 72 -5.84 -13.79 -17.19
C ARG A 72 -5.38 -13.22 -18.52
N SER A 73 -4.49 -12.23 -18.51
CA SER A 73 -3.95 -11.58 -19.71
C SER A 73 -2.69 -12.27 -20.26
N GLY A 74 -2.15 -13.28 -19.56
CA GLY A 74 -0.90 -13.95 -19.94
C GLY A 74 0.36 -13.13 -19.62
N ASP A 75 0.23 -12.04 -18.87
CA ASP A 75 1.33 -11.18 -18.43
C ASP A 75 2.15 -11.88 -17.34
N SER A 76 3.13 -12.66 -17.76
CA SER A 76 4.00 -13.42 -16.87
C SER A 76 4.83 -12.52 -15.94
N GLN A 77 5.19 -11.32 -16.41
CA GLN A 77 5.96 -10.36 -15.62
C GLN A 77 5.12 -9.78 -14.49
N GLY A 78 3.87 -9.39 -14.77
CA GLY A 78 2.96 -8.91 -13.73
C GLY A 78 2.63 -9.97 -12.68
N ILE A 79 2.46 -11.25 -13.08
CA ILE A 79 2.23 -12.34 -12.13
C ILE A 79 3.37 -12.42 -11.10
N GLU A 80 4.61 -12.43 -11.59
CA GLU A 80 5.80 -12.52 -10.74
C GLU A 80 5.98 -11.24 -9.91
N ALA A 81 5.81 -10.06 -10.50
CA ALA A 81 5.94 -8.79 -9.80
C ALA A 81 4.96 -8.70 -8.63
N TYR A 82 3.69 -9.04 -8.83
CA TYR A 82 2.70 -9.00 -7.74
C TYR A 82 2.90 -10.14 -6.72
N ALA A 83 3.45 -11.30 -7.13
CA ALA A 83 3.86 -12.34 -6.18
C ALA A 83 4.91 -11.82 -5.20
N GLN A 84 5.97 -11.20 -5.73
CA GLN A 84 7.06 -10.63 -4.94
C GLN A 84 6.54 -9.52 -3.99
N LYS A 85 5.62 -8.67 -4.45
CA LYS A 85 5.00 -7.64 -3.61
C LYS A 85 4.17 -8.24 -2.46
N ILE A 86 3.40 -9.30 -2.72
CA ILE A 86 2.61 -10.00 -1.70
C ILE A 86 3.54 -10.63 -0.67
N ASP A 87 4.58 -11.34 -1.11
CA ASP A 87 5.54 -12.01 -0.21
C ASP A 87 6.30 -10.98 0.65
N GLY A 88 6.76 -9.89 0.04
CA GLY A 88 7.42 -8.80 0.77
C GLY A 88 6.52 -8.15 1.81
N LEU A 89 5.23 -7.97 1.50
CA LEU A 89 4.25 -7.44 2.45
C LEU A 89 4.00 -8.39 3.62
N MET A 90 3.89 -9.70 3.35
CA MET A 90 3.75 -10.72 4.37
C MET A 90 5.00 -10.82 5.26
N GLN A 91 6.19 -10.69 4.69
CA GLN A 91 7.44 -10.71 5.44
C GLN A 91 7.54 -9.49 6.38
N LYS A 92 7.28 -8.28 5.88
CA LYS A 92 7.23 -7.06 6.72
C LYS A 92 6.24 -7.21 7.87
N SER A 93 5.08 -7.81 7.61
CA SER A 93 4.08 -8.07 8.65
C SER A 93 4.56 -9.04 9.73
N LYS A 94 5.25 -10.11 9.33
CA LYS A 94 5.83 -11.07 10.27
C LYS A 94 6.91 -10.40 11.12
N ASP A 95 7.76 -9.60 10.50
CA ASP A 95 8.84 -8.90 11.20
C ASP A 95 8.30 -7.87 12.19
N ALA A 96 7.29 -7.08 11.80
CA ALA A 96 6.62 -6.15 12.73
C ALA A 96 6.03 -6.87 13.95
N ILE A 97 5.36 -8.02 13.75
CA ILE A 97 4.84 -8.84 14.86
C ILE A 97 5.97 -9.41 15.73
N ARG A 98 7.02 -9.93 15.10
CA ARG A 98 8.14 -10.59 15.79
C ARG A 98 8.95 -9.61 16.64
N TYR A 99 9.15 -8.39 16.13
CA TYR A 99 10.01 -7.39 16.77
C TYR A 99 9.24 -6.30 17.52
N GLY A 100 7.90 -6.29 17.44
CA GLY A 100 7.05 -5.42 18.24
C GLY A 100 7.11 -3.94 17.86
N TYR A 101 7.48 -3.63 16.62
CA TYR A 101 7.52 -2.25 16.11
C TYR A 101 6.18 -1.77 15.62
#